data_AF-A0A2V4VCX3-F1
#
_entry.id   AF-A0A2V4VCX3-F1
#
_cell.length_a   1.000
_cell.length_b   1.000
_cell.length_c   1.000
_cell.angle_alpha   90.00
_cell.angle_beta   90.00
_cell.angle_gamma   90.00
#
_symmetry.space_group_name_H-M   'P 1'
#
loop_
_entity.id
_entity.type
_entity.pdbx_description
1 polymer ?
#
loop_
_entity_poly.entity_id
_entity_poly.type
_entity_poly.pdbx_seq_one_letter_code
_entity_poly.pdbx_strand_id
1 'polypeptide(L)'
;MSILDFSSDAFIVSFFLYCAAFLLYAVAVMGKKWSNRDPLAHMNRWGKRAFIASTVALTGHLVFFVTRWIGAGHIPVSNMYEFMSFLSMMIMVAFIVVYAIYRKSLLGLFALPLTIIIMAYAAVFPQEVQPLIPALQSIWLKIHVTLAALGEAFFAVGFAAGFMYLLRTVDFSGKDKTSRRQRGWVEFTLITIVVVIGFIGTVFAFRSAGYEAVFVQKTVGIDTEVEGNSTIEKVIYRMPPIFAPYNSEVESMEPFLGMKKPLLETPSWMNGVNAGRKLNTVVWSIVVGLILYGIIRLIVRRPLGQALQPMMNGIDADDLDEISYRAIAIGFPIFTLGALIFAMIWAQIAWSRFWGWDPKEVWALITWLYYSVYLHLRLSKGWQGQKSAWLAVLGFLVVMFTLVGVNLIIAGLHSYAGAD
;
A
#
# COMPACT_ATOMS: atom_id res chain seq x y z
N MET A 1 19.01 -8.79 23.96
CA MET A 1 18.21 -8.45 22.78
C MET A 1 17.59 -9.75 22.30
N SER A 2 16.26 -9.84 22.29
CA SER A 2 15.58 -11.01 21.73
C SER A 2 15.75 -11.04 20.21
N ILE A 3 15.50 -12.19 19.58
CA ILE A 3 15.53 -12.28 18.12
C ILE A 3 14.44 -11.41 17.47
N LEU A 4 13.33 -11.17 18.18
CA LEU A 4 12.26 -10.29 17.75
C LEU A 4 12.67 -8.80 17.82
N ASP A 5 13.43 -8.41 18.85
CA ASP A 5 13.98 -7.05 18.94
C ASP A 5 14.96 -6.80 17.78
N PHE A 6 15.85 -7.76 17.52
CA PHE A 6 16.79 -7.68 16.39
C PHE A 6 16.06 -7.64 15.04
N SER A 7 14.97 -8.40 14.89
CA SER A 7 14.09 -8.33 13.72
C SER A 7 13.56 -6.90 13.53
N SER A 8 13.01 -6.29 14.59
CA SER A 8 12.48 -4.92 14.53
C SER A 8 13.55 -3.90 14.15
N ASP A 9 14.77 -4.04 14.65
CA ASP A 9 15.91 -3.20 14.24
C ASP A 9 16.26 -3.40 12.75
N ALA A 10 16.28 -4.66 12.28
CA ALA A 10 16.54 -4.97 10.87
C ALA A 10 15.47 -4.36 9.94
N PHE A 11 14.21 -4.31 10.37
CA PHE A 11 13.13 -3.63 9.65
C PHE A 11 13.43 -2.12 9.52
N ILE A 12 13.78 -1.46 10.62
CA ILE A 12 14.09 -0.02 10.63
C ILE A 12 15.33 0.28 9.78
N VAL A 13 16.39 -0.52 9.90
CA VAL A 13 17.61 -0.39 9.10
C VAL A 13 17.28 -0.54 7.61
N SER A 14 16.50 -1.56 7.24
CA SER A 14 16.07 -1.76 5.86
C SER A 14 15.28 -0.57 5.32
N PHE A 15 14.40 0.03 6.12
CA PHE A 15 13.64 1.23 5.73
C PHE A 15 14.58 2.39 5.36
N PHE A 16 15.57 2.68 6.21
CA PHE A 16 16.54 3.74 5.92
C PHE A 16 17.46 3.42 4.74
N LEU A 17 17.82 2.15 4.55
CA LEU A 17 18.58 1.71 3.37
C LEU A 17 17.77 1.89 2.08
N TYR A 18 16.47 1.61 2.08
CA TYR A 18 15.60 1.91 0.93
C TYR A 18 15.51 3.41 0.66
N CYS A 19 15.38 4.24 1.69
CA CYS A 19 15.42 5.70 1.55
C CYS A 19 16.75 6.18 0.94
N ALA A 20 17.88 5.66 1.41
CA ALA A 20 19.20 5.98 0.86
C ALA A 20 19.33 5.53 -0.60
N ALA A 21 18.85 4.33 -0.94
CA ALA A 21 18.83 3.84 -2.32
C ALA A 21 17.97 4.71 -3.24
N PHE A 22 16.81 5.15 -2.76
CA PHE A 22 15.96 6.11 -3.48
C PHE A 22 16.69 7.43 -3.76
N LEU A 23 17.38 7.99 -2.77
CA LEU A 23 18.18 9.21 -2.96
C LEU A 23 19.26 9.02 -4.03
N LEU A 24 19.91 7.85 -4.07
CA LEU A 24 20.88 7.52 -5.12
C LEU A 24 20.24 7.45 -6.52
N TYR A 25 19.03 6.90 -6.64
CA TYR A 25 18.27 6.95 -7.89
C TYR A 25 17.91 8.38 -8.28
N ALA A 26 17.47 9.21 -7.33
CA ALA A 26 17.19 10.62 -7.57
C ALA A 26 18.45 11.36 -8.07
N VAL A 27 19.62 11.13 -7.47
CA VAL A 27 20.91 11.68 -7.93
C VAL A 27 21.28 11.18 -9.33
N ALA A 28 21.02 9.91 -9.64
CA ALA A 28 21.28 9.36 -10.97
C ALA A 28 20.49 10.06 -12.07
N VAL A 29 19.25 10.45 -11.78
CA VAL A 29 18.33 11.07 -12.75
C VAL A 29 18.48 12.60 -12.77
N MET A 30 18.44 13.25 -11.61
CA MET A 30 18.44 14.71 -11.48
C MET A 30 19.84 15.31 -11.61
N GLY A 31 20.88 14.58 -11.19
CA GLY A 31 22.28 15.03 -11.24
C GLY A 31 22.86 15.11 -12.64
N LYS A 32 22.12 14.67 -13.67
CA LYS A 32 22.49 14.76 -15.09
C LYS A 32 22.89 16.19 -15.52
N LYS A 33 22.32 17.22 -14.88
CA LYS A 33 22.59 18.63 -15.18
C LYS A 33 23.67 19.27 -14.29
N TRP A 34 24.12 18.59 -13.23
CA TRP A 34 25.04 19.15 -12.24
C TRP A 34 26.51 18.98 -12.60
N SER A 35 26.82 18.11 -13.55
CA SER A 35 28.19 17.76 -13.90
C SER A 35 28.47 18.10 -15.36
N ASN A 36 29.61 18.75 -15.63
CA ASN A 36 30.16 19.01 -16.97
C ASN A 36 30.67 17.70 -17.67
N ARG A 37 30.09 16.55 -17.32
CA ARG A 37 30.50 15.20 -17.76
C ARG A 37 29.40 14.59 -18.61
N ASP A 38 29.76 13.53 -19.35
CA ASP A 38 28.80 12.76 -20.14
C ASP A 38 27.56 12.37 -19.30
N PRO A 39 26.38 12.91 -19.66
CA PRO A 39 25.14 12.66 -18.96
C PRO A 39 24.74 11.17 -18.86
N LEU A 40 25.11 10.35 -19.85
CA LEU A 40 24.81 8.92 -19.87
C LEU A 40 25.72 8.15 -18.91
N ALA A 41 27.02 8.45 -18.91
CA ALA A 41 27.97 7.86 -17.97
C ALA A 41 27.62 8.16 -16.51
N HIS A 42 27.12 9.36 -16.20
CA HIS A 42 26.61 9.71 -14.87
C HIS A 42 25.43 8.83 -14.46
N MET A 43 24.41 8.73 -15.32
CA MET A 43 23.20 7.95 -15.05
C MET A 43 23.52 6.46 -14.84
N ASN A 44 24.41 5.89 -15.65
CA ASN A 44 24.82 4.48 -15.50
C ASN A 44 25.59 4.23 -14.20
N ARG A 45 26.52 5.12 -13.84
CA ARG A 45 27.33 4.98 -12.61
C ARG A 45 26.48 5.05 -11.35
N TRP A 46 25.66 6.09 -11.23
CA TRP A 46 24.81 6.28 -10.06
C TRP A 46 23.64 5.30 -10.06
N GLY A 47 23.11 4.94 -11.22
CA GLY A 47 22.10 3.88 -11.35
C GLY A 47 22.61 2.53 -10.87
N LYS A 48 23.84 2.14 -11.21
CA LYS A 48 24.46 0.91 -10.69
C LYS A 48 24.63 0.95 -9.18
N ARG A 49 25.09 2.08 -8.63
CA ARG A 49 25.23 2.26 -7.17
C ARG A 49 23.88 2.18 -6.46
N ALA A 50 22.86 2.83 -7.01
CA ALA A 50 21.50 2.80 -6.49
C ALA A 50 20.94 1.38 -6.50
N PHE A 51 21.15 0.63 -7.57
CA PHE A 51 20.74 -0.78 -7.65
C PHE A 51 21.44 -1.67 -6.62
N ILE A 52 22.76 -1.48 -6.42
CA ILE A 52 23.51 -2.18 -5.37
C ILE A 52 22.92 -1.84 -4.00
N ALA A 53 22.67 -0.55 -3.72
CA ALA A 53 22.07 -0.11 -2.46
C ALA A 53 20.67 -0.70 -2.25
N SER A 54 19.83 -0.77 -3.28
CA SER A 54 18.51 -1.43 -3.21
C SER A 54 18.63 -2.93 -2.92
N THR A 55 19.64 -3.59 -3.47
CA THR A 55 19.89 -5.02 -3.21
C THR A 55 20.34 -5.25 -1.77
N VAL A 56 21.19 -4.36 -1.23
CA VAL A 56 21.60 -4.37 0.18
C VAL A 56 20.39 -4.11 1.09
N ALA A 57 19.54 -3.14 0.75
CA ALA A 57 18.31 -2.87 1.47
C ALA A 57 17.38 -4.10 1.51
N LEU A 58 17.16 -4.75 0.35
CA LEU A 58 16.39 -6.00 0.27
C LEU A 58 16.99 -7.12 1.13
N THR A 59 18.32 -7.22 1.19
CA THR A 59 18.99 -8.19 2.06
C THR A 59 18.70 -7.90 3.53
N GLY A 60 18.72 -6.63 3.95
CA GLY A 60 18.29 -6.22 5.29
C GLY A 60 16.83 -6.56 5.57
N HIS A 61 15.95 -6.35 4.60
CA HIS A 61 14.53 -6.70 4.71
C HIS A 61 14.32 -8.22 4.85
N LEU A 62 15.12 -9.01 4.12
CA LEU A 62 15.13 -10.47 4.24
C LEU A 62 15.63 -10.93 5.62
N VAL A 63 16.62 -10.24 6.19
CA VAL A 63 17.08 -10.48 7.57
C VAL A 63 15.93 -10.24 8.56
N PHE A 64 15.18 -9.14 8.43
CA PHE A 64 13.94 -8.93 9.20
C PHE A 64 12.99 -10.12 9.05
N PHE A 65 12.68 -10.51 7.81
CA PHE A 65 11.69 -11.56 7.54
C PHE A 65 12.10 -12.90 8.17
N VAL A 66 13.36 -13.30 8.02
CA VAL A 66 13.86 -14.57 8.55
C VAL A 66 13.94 -14.56 10.06
N THR A 67 14.46 -13.49 10.66
CA THR A 67 14.59 -13.38 12.13
C THR A 67 13.23 -13.29 12.81
N ARG A 68 12.28 -12.58 12.19
CA ARG A 68 10.89 -12.56 12.65
C ARG A 68 10.24 -13.93 12.55
N TRP A 69 10.46 -14.67 11.46
CA TRP A 69 9.95 -16.03 11.33
C TRP A 69 10.46 -16.92 12.46
N ILE A 70 11.76 -16.92 12.71
CA ILE A 70 12.36 -17.73 13.79
C ILE A 70 11.78 -17.33 15.15
N GLY A 71 11.63 -16.03 15.42
CA GLY A 71 11.09 -15.53 16.68
C GLY A 71 9.60 -15.80 16.88
N ALA A 72 8.80 -15.75 15.81
CA ALA A 72 7.35 -15.98 15.87
C ALA A 72 6.98 -17.47 15.83
N GLY A 73 7.89 -18.34 15.33
CA GLY A 73 7.61 -19.76 15.11
C GLY A 73 6.74 -20.05 13.88
N HIS A 74 6.35 -19.02 13.13
CA HIS A 74 5.62 -19.13 11.87
C HIS A 74 6.05 -18.06 10.88
N ILE A 75 5.69 -18.26 9.60
CA ILE A 75 6.00 -17.30 8.54
C ILE A 75 5.32 -15.95 8.83
N PRO A 76 6.03 -14.81 8.71
CA PRO A 76 5.48 -13.51 9.05
C PRO A 76 4.66 -12.95 7.89
N VAL A 77 3.47 -13.51 7.69
CA VAL A 77 2.43 -13.04 6.77
C VAL A 77 1.04 -13.15 7.41
N SER A 78 0.99 -13.19 8.75
CA SER A 78 -0.19 -13.59 9.52
C SER A 78 -1.11 -12.43 9.91
N ASN A 79 -0.57 -11.21 9.96
CA ASN A 79 -1.26 -9.98 10.31
C ASN A 79 -0.90 -8.86 9.32
N MET A 80 -1.51 -7.68 9.48
CA MET A 80 -1.34 -6.60 8.50
C MET A 80 0.06 -5.98 8.49
N TYR A 81 0.73 -5.85 9.64
CA TYR A 81 2.12 -5.38 9.72
C TYR A 81 3.03 -6.31 8.91
N GLU A 82 2.91 -7.61 9.17
CA GLU A 82 3.69 -8.65 8.51
C GLU A 82 3.40 -8.75 7.01
N PHE A 83 2.12 -8.77 6.63
CA PHE A 83 1.71 -8.84 5.24
C PHE A 83 2.18 -7.62 4.43
N MET A 84 1.98 -6.39 4.94
CA MET A 84 2.40 -5.17 4.24
C MET A 84 3.92 -5.06 4.15
N SER A 85 4.64 -5.49 5.19
CA SER A 85 6.10 -5.61 5.14
C SER A 85 6.54 -6.61 4.08
N PHE A 86 5.92 -7.79 4.02
CA PHE A 86 6.21 -8.79 2.99
C PHE A 86 5.88 -8.30 1.58
N LEU A 87 4.75 -7.61 1.39
CA LEU A 87 4.37 -7.02 0.10
C LEU A 87 5.42 -6.00 -0.36
N SER A 88 5.86 -5.08 0.52
CA SER A 88 6.91 -4.12 0.16
C SER A 88 8.24 -4.80 -0.21
N MET A 89 8.59 -5.90 0.47
CA MET A 89 9.73 -6.75 0.10
C MET A 89 9.56 -7.37 -1.29
N MET A 90 8.37 -7.91 -1.58
CA MET A 90 8.07 -8.51 -2.89
C MET A 90 8.02 -7.48 -4.02
N ILE A 91 7.55 -6.25 -3.78
CA ILE A 91 7.65 -5.14 -4.75
C ILE A 91 9.12 -4.92 -5.12
N MET A 92 10.02 -5.01 -4.15
CA MET A 92 11.45 -4.87 -4.42
C MET A 92 12.03 -6.05 -5.18
N VAL A 93 11.61 -7.29 -4.88
CA VAL A 93 11.96 -8.48 -5.66
C VAL A 93 11.48 -8.34 -7.12
N ALA A 94 10.21 -7.97 -7.32
CA ALA A 94 9.63 -7.77 -8.65
C ALA A 94 10.36 -6.66 -9.42
N PHE A 95 10.70 -5.56 -8.75
CA PHE A 95 11.53 -4.51 -9.35
C PHE A 95 12.90 -5.03 -9.78
N ILE A 96 13.59 -5.81 -8.95
CA ILE A 96 14.92 -6.35 -9.30
C ILE A 96 14.82 -7.29 -10.50
N VAL A 97 13.79 -8.13 -10.56
CA VAL A 97 13.53 -9.02 -11.71
C VAL A 97 13.32 -8.19 -12.98
N VAL A 98 12.45 -7.19 -12.94
CA VAL A 98 12.19 -6.30 -14.09
C VAL A 98 13.44 -5.50 -14.45
N TYR A 99 14.18 -4.98 -13.47
CA TYR A 99 15.44 -4.27 -13.70
C TYR A 99 16.49 -5.19 -14.35
N ALA A 100 16.58 -6.46 -13.98
CA ALA A 100 17.52 -7.40 -14.58
C ALA A 100 17.22 -7.63 -16.08
N ILE A 101 15.94 -7.59 -16.47
CA ILE A 101 15.48 -7.73 -17.86
C ILE A 101 15.77 -6.46 -18.67
N TYR A 102 15.38 -5.29 -18.18
CA TYR A 102 15.41 -4.04 -18.97
C TYR A 102 16.63 -3.15 -18.72
N ARG A 103 17.29 -3.29 -17.57
CA ARG A 103 18.44 -2.50 -17.12
C ARG A 103 18.22 -0.98 -17.11
N LYS A 104 16.97 -0.55 -16.89
CA LYS A 104 16.59 0.88 -16.83
C LYS A 104 16.54 1.36 -15.37
N SER A 105 17.54 2.16 -14.98
CA SER A 105 17.67 2.71 -13.62
C SER A 105 16.54 3.64 -13.21
N LEU A 106 15.80 4.19 -14.17
CA LEU A 106 14.67 5.10 -13.91
C LEU A 106 13.49 4.42 -13.22
N LEU A 107 13.32 3.12 -13.39
CA LEU A 107 12.27 2.36 -12.71
C LEU A 107 12.41 2.46 -11.18
N GLY A 108 13.65 2.59 -10.67
CA GLY A 108 13.92 2.68 -9.24
C GLY A 108 13.39 3.97 -8.62
N LEU A 109 13.21 5.02 -9.41
CA LEU A 109 12.68 6.30 -8.96
C LEU A 109 11.19 6.22 -8.59
N PHE A 110 10.46 5.20 -9.06
CA PHE A 110 9.04 4.99 -8.74
C PHE A 110 8.79 3.73 -7.92
N ALA A 111 9.55 2.66 -8.17
CA ALA A 111 9.43 1.43 -7.38
C ALA A 111 9.86 1.65 -5.91
N LEU A 112 10.96 2.37 -5.65
CA LEU A 112 11.45 2.56 -4.28
C LEU A 112 10.49 3.43 -3.44
N PRO A 113 9.98 4.58 -3.90
CA PRO A 113 8.96 5.32 -3.14
C PRO A 113 7.74 4.48 -2.83
N LEU A 114 7.27 3.65 -3.77
CA LEU A 114 6.16 2.74 -3.53
C LEU A 114 6.50 1.71 -2.44
N THR A 115 7.67 1.07 -2.50
CA THR A 115 8.18 0.18 -1.44
C THR A 115 8.25 0.88 -0.08
N ILE A 116 8.81 2.09 -0.03
CA ILE A 116 8.95 2.89 1.19
C ILE A 116 7.58 3.25 1.78
N ILE A 117 6.62 3.65 0.95
CA ILE A 117 5.26 3.99 1.38
C ILE A 117 4.56 2.76 1.96
N ILE A 118 4.61 1.61 1.27
CA ILE A 118 3.98 0.37 1.75
C ILE A 118 4.66 -0.13 3.03
N MET A 119 5.99 -0.02 3.12
CA MET A 119 6.73 -0.38 4.32
C MET A 119 6.41 0.55 5.51
N ALA A 120 6.32 1.86 5.28
CA ALA A 120 5.91 2.82 6.31
C ALA A 120 4.45 2.61 6.73
N TYR A 121 3.58 2.26 5.79
CA TYR A 121 2.21 1.85 6.08
C TYR A 121 2.14 0.58 6.93
N ALA A 122 3.02 -0.40 6.69
CA ALA A 122 3.12 -1.58 7.55
C ALA A 122 3.33 -1.18 9.02
N ALA A 123 4.26 -0.25 9.28
CA ALA A 123 4.60 0.20 10.63
C ALA A 123 3.48 1.01 11.36
N VAL A 124 2.38 1.34 10.67
CA VAL A 124 1.16 1.88 11.29
C VAL A 124 0.44 0.80 12.12
N PHE A 125 0.54 -0.46 11.74
CA PHE A 125 -0.14 -1.56 12.42
C PHE A 125 0.59 -2.04 13.68
N PRO A 126 -0.11 -2.76 14.59
CA PRO A 126 0.51 -3.44 15.73
C PRO A 126 1.66 -4.35 15.27
N GLN A 127 2.78 -4.29 15.97
CA GLN A 127 4.02 -4.99 15.59
C GLN A 127 4.29 -6.23 16.45
N GLU A 128 3.46 -6.44 17.47
CA GLU A 128 3.49 -7.60 18.35
C GLU A 128 3.19 -8.88 17.56
N VAL A 129 3.89 -9.95 17.91
CA VAL A 129 3.58 -11.26 17.34
C VAL A 129 2.29 -11.77 17.96
N GLN A 130 1.30 -12.06 17.10
CA GLN A 130 0.02 -12.60 17.50
C GLN A 130 0.00 -14.12 17.26
N PRO A 131 -0.61 -14.93 18.15
CA PRO A 131 -0.75 -16.36 17.92
C PRO A 131 -1.64 -16.61 16.69
N LEU A 132 -1.29 -17.64 15.92
CA LEU A 132 -2.09 -18.04 14.76
C LEU A 132 -3.43 -18.62 15.21
N ILE A 133 -4.53 -18.08 14.70
CA ILE A 133 -5.84 -18.75 14.77
C ILE A 133 -5.78 -20.07 13.98
N PRO A 134 -6.61 -21.09 14.32
CA PRO A 134 -6.54 -22.41 13.69
C PRO A 134 -6.62 -22.38 12.16
N ALA A 135 -7.45 -21.51 11.60
CA ALA A 135 -7.59 -21.34 10.15
C ALA A 135 -6.27 -20.94 9.45
N LEU A 136 -5.32 -20.32 10.16
CA LEU A 136 -4.04 -19.91 9.61
C LEU A 136 -2.95 -20.99 9.70
N GLN A 137 -3.20 -22.10 10.39
CA GLN A 137 -2.24 -23.20 10.58
C GLN A 137 -2.23 -24.18 9.40
N SER A 138 -2.06 -23.68 8.18
CA SER A 138 -2.05 -24.49 6.96
C SER A 138 -0.93 -24.10 6.01
N ILE A 139 -0.27 -25.09 5.40
CA ILE A 139 0.74 -24.85 4.36
C ILE A 139 0.14 -24.11 3.16
N TRP A 140 -1.13 -24.37 2.85
CA TRP A 140 -1.83 -23.76 1.73
C TRP A 140 -2.04 -22.26 1.93
N LEU A 141 -2.26 -21.80 3.17
CA LEU A 141 -2.28 -20.37 3.46
C LEU A 141 -0.92 -19.75 3.12
N LYS A 142 0.18 -20.37 3.57
CA LYS A 142 1.53 -19.84 3.36
C LYS A 142 1.80 -19.65 1.87
N ILE A 143 1.44 -20.65 1.05
CA ILE A 143 1.59 -20.61 -0.41
C ILE A 143 0.65 -19.55 -1.03
N HIS A 144 -0.64 -19.56 -0.66
CA HIS A 144 -1.64 -18.61 -1.13
C HIS A 144 -1.20 -17.15 -0.90
N VAL A 145 -0.92 -16.79 0.35
CA VAL A 145 -0.66 -15.39 0.74
C VAL A 145 0.65 -14.89 0.14
N THR A 146 1.70 -15.72 0.13
CA THR A 146 3.00 -15.31 -0.41
C THR A 146 2.96 -15.14 -1.93
N LEU A 147 2.30 -16.03 -2.67
CA LEU A 147 2.14 -15.90 -4.11
C LEU A 147 1.16 -14.79 -4.49
N ALA A 148 0.08 -14.58 -3.73
CA ALA A 148 -0.82 -13.45 -3.93
C ALA A 148 -0.05 -12.12 -3.83
N ALA A 149 0.71 -11.93 -2.75
CA ALA A 149 1.53 -10.73 -2.55
C ALA A 149 2.62 -10.57 -3.63
N LEU A 150 3.22 -11.67 -4.10
CA LEU A 150 4.18 -11.61 -5.21
C LEU A 150 3.52 -11.17 -6.53
N GLY A 151 2.32 -11.68 -6.82
CA GLY A 151 1.55 -11.25 -8.00
C GLY A 151 1.19 -9.75 -7.94
N GLU A 152 0.70 -9.30 -6.79
CA GLU A 152 0.39 -7.88 -6.52
C GLU A 152 1.64 -6.99 -6.62
N ALA A 153 2.80 -7.48 -6.18
CA ALA A 153 4.06 -6.78 -6.32
C ALA A 153 4.45 -6.53 -7.79
N PHE A 154 4.23 -7.50 -8.68
CA PHE A 154 4.42 -7.29 -10.12
C PHE A 154 3.39 -6.32 -10.71
N PHE A 155 2.14 -6.35 -10.25
CA PHE A 155 1.14 -5.33 -10.61
C PHE A 155 1.55 -3.93 -10.14
N ALA A 156 2.17 -3.80 -8.98
CA ALA A 156 2.70 -2.55 -8.44
C ALA A 156 3.84 -1.98 -9.31
N VAL A 157 4.77 -2.83 -9.79
CA VAL A 157 5.80 -2.42 -10.75
C VAL A 157 5.19 -2.03 -12.09
N GLY A 158 4.17 -2.78 -12.55
CA GLY A 158 3.40 -2.47 -13.75
C GLY A 158 2.71 -1.11 -13.67
N PHE A 159 2.11 -0.82 -12.52
CA PHE A 159 1.56 0.49 -12.17
C PHE A 159 2.61 1.59 -12.20
N ALA A 160 3.76 1.40 -11.56
CA ALA A 160 4.84 2.39 -11.55
C ALA A 160 5.26 2.77 -12.98
N ALA A 161 5.49 1.79 -13.85
CA ALA A 161 5.85 2.03 -15.25
C ALA A 161 4.70 2.67 -16.06
N GLY A 162 3.46 2.21 -15.88
CA GLY A 162 2.28 2.81 -16.54
C GLY A 162 2.03 4.24 -16.09
N PHE A 163 2.22 4.55 -14.80
CA PHE A 163 2.07 5.90 -14.29
C PHE A 163 3.19 6.83 -14.79
N MET A 164 4.43 6.35 -14.88
CA MET A 164 5.52 7.06 -15.54
C MET A 164 5.20 7.36 -17.01
N TYR A 165 4.60 6.40 -17.74
CA TYR A 165 4.17 6.59 -19.12
C TYR A 165 3.17 7.77 -19.23
N LEU A 166 2.21 7.85 -18.31
CA LEU A 166 1.23 8.95 -18.28
C LEU A 166 1.90 10.29 -17.97
N LEU A 167 2.78 10.34 -16.96
CA LEU A 167 3.56 11.55 -16.66
C LEU A 167 4.40 12.02 -17.86
N ARG A 168 4.90 11.08 -18.66
CA ARG A 168 5.71 11.34 -19.85
C ARG A 168 4.90 11.85 -21.04
N THR A 169 3.68 11.36 -21.23
CA THR A 169 2.91 11.53 -22.48
C THR A 169 1.67 12.42 -22.35
N VAL A 170 1.17 12.68 -21.15
CA VAL A 170 0.06 13.60 -20.93
C VAL A 170 0.52 15.04 -21.16
N ASP A 171 -0.27 15.79 -21.94
CA ASP A 171 -0.04 17.22 -22.14
C ASP A 171 -0.62 18.03 -20.97
N PHE A 172 0.25 18.57 -20.12
CA PHE A 172 -0.14 19.41 -18.98
C PHE A 172 -0.41 20.86 -19.37
N SER A 173 0.04 21.30 -20.54
CA SER A 173 -0.09 22.67 -21.05
C SER A 173 -1.31 22.84 -21.95
N GLY A 174 -1.82 21.75 -22.50
CA GLY A 174 -3.01 21.67 -23.34
C GLY A 174 -4.25 22.27 -22.67
N LYS A 175 -4.98 23.10 -23.43
CA LYS A 175 -6.20 23.78 -22.96
C LYS A 175 -7.49 23.09 -23.37
N ASP A 176 -7.44 22.09 -24.24
CA ASP A 176 -8.59 21.34 -24.71
C ASP A 176 -9.19 20.44 -23.61
N LYS A 177 -10.42 19.97 -23.82
CA LYS A 177 -11.17 19.17 -22.84
C LYS A 177 -10.47 17.85 -22.50
N THR A 178 -9.80 17.22 -23.48
CA THR A 178 -9.14 15.93 -23.30
C THR A 178 -7.90 16.08 -22.43
N SER A 179 -7.03 17.04 -22.74
CA SER A 179 -5.82 17.33 -21.95
C SER A 179 -6.16 17.71 -20.50
N ARG A 180 -7.20 18.54 -20.29
CA ARG A 180 -7.68 18.87 -18.94
C ARG A 180 -8.14 17.63 -18.16
N ARG A 181 -8.87 16.71 -18.82
CA ARG A 181 -9.35 15.48 -18.19
C ARG A 181 -8.19 14.55 -17.84
N GLN A 182 -7.25 14.34 -18.77
CA GLN A 182 -6.07 13.51 -18.53
C GLN A 182 -5.22 14.06 -17.38
N ARG A 183 -4.95 15.37 -17.38
CA ARG A 183 -4.29 16.05 -16.27
C ARG A 183 -5.03 15.82 -14.95
N GLY A 184 -6.36 15.97 -14.95
CA GLY A 184 -7.18 15.72 -13.76
C GLY A 184 -6.99 14.32 -13.18
N TRP A 185 -6.94 13.29 -14.02
CA TRP A 185 -6.73 11.91 -13.58
C TRP A 185 -5.29 11.62 -13.10
N VAL A 186 -4.28 12.23 -13.73
CA VAL A 186 -2.90 12.15 -13.22
C VAL A 186 -2.82 12.81 -11.85
N GLU A 187 -3.36 14.01 -11.69
CA GLU A 187 -3.38 14.71 -10.40
C GLU A 187 -4.18 13.94 -9.35
N PHE A 188 -5.32 13.34 -9.70
CA PHE A 188 -6.08 12.48 -8.79
C PHE A 188 -5.22 11.31 -8.27
N THR A 189 -4.46 10.66 -9.16
CA THR A 189 -3.55 9.57 -8.77
C THR A 189 -2.48 10.07 -7.80
N LEU A 190 -1.90 11.26 -8.05
CA LEU A 190 -0.91 11.88 -7.16
C LEU A 190 -1.52 12.28 -5.81
N ILE A 191 -2.74 12.83 -5.80
CA ILE A 191 -3.47 13.17 -4.58
C ILE A 191 -3.66 11.91 -3.74
N THR A 192 -4.07 10.78 -4.32
CA THR A 192 -4.22 9.52 -3.59
C THR A 192 -2.90 9.08 -2.94
N ILE A 193 -1.78 9.20 -3.64
CA ILE A 193 -0.45 8.91 -3.08
C ILE A 193 -0.11 9.87 -1.93
N VAL A 194 -0.37 11.17 -2.10
CA VAL A 194 -0.12 12.20 -1.07
C VAL A 194 -1.03 11.99 0.15
N VAL A 195 -2.27 11.54 -0.04
CA VAL A 195 -3.21 11.18 1.03
C VAL A 195 -2.65 10.04 1.86
N VAL A 196 -2.12 8.98 1.24
CA VAL A 196 -1.50 7.87 1.97
C VAL A 196 -0.25 8.35 2.74
N ILE A 197 0.59 9.19 2.13
CA ILE A 197 1.78 9.75 2.82
C ILE A 197 1.36 10.63 4.01
N GLY A 198 0.38 11.52 3.80
CA GLY A 198 -0.15 12.40 4.83
C GLY A 198 -0.76 11.62 5.99
N PHE A 199 -1.52 10.56 5.68
CA PHE A 199 -2.03 9.61 6.68
C PHE A 199 -0.92 9.01 7.53
N ILE A 200 0.08 8.39 6.89
CA ILE A 200 1.20 7.74 7.58
C ILE A 200 1.92 8.76 8.48
N GLY A 201 2.25 9.94 7.95
CA GLY A 201 2.88 11.01 8.71
C GLY A 201 2.06 11.47 9.92
N THR A 202 0.74 11.55 9.76
CA THR A 202 -0.20 11.93 10.84
C THR A 202 -0.22 10.90 11.96
N VAL A 203 -0.33 9.61 11.61
CA VAL A 203 -0.31 8.53 12.61
C VAL A 203 0.98 8.59 13.43
N PHE A 204 2.13 8.71 12.77
CA PHE A 204 3.41 8.77 13.47
C PHE A 204 3.57 10.04 14.30
N ALA A 205 3.07 11.19 13.83
CA ALA A 205 3.11 12.43 14.58
C ALA A 205 2.28 12.36 15.88
N PHE A 206 1.06 11.82 15.84
CA PHE A 206 0.24 11.68 17.05
C PHE A 206 0.74 10.56 17.96
N ARG A 207 1.23 9.45 17.40
CA ARG A 207 1.82 8.36 18.19
C ARG A 207 3.06 8.84 18.95
N SER A 208 3.92 9.65 18.32
CA SER A 208 5.12 10.20 18.97
C SER A 208 4.78 11.31 19.98
N ALA A 209 3.69 12.05 19.75
CA ALA A 209 3.15 13.01 20.71
C ALA A 209 2.45 12.34 21.92
N GLY A 210 2.19 11.03 21.87
CA GLY A 210 1.55 10.29 22.95
C GLY A 210 0.03 10.48 23.05
N TYR A 211 -0.63 10.95 21.98
CA TYR A 211 -2.06 11.26 22.02
C TYR A 211 -2.91 10.02 22.35
N GLU A 212 -3.85 10.18 23.28
CA GLU A 212 -4.79 9.13 23.68
C GLU A 212 -6.20 9.67 23.92
N ALA A 213 -7.20 8.94 23.43
CA ALA A 213 -8.59 9.10 23.81
C ALA A 213 -9.24 7.72 24.01
N VAL A 214 -9.96 7.55 25.12
CA VAL A 214 -10.56 6.29 25.54
C VAL A 214 -12.08 6.44 25.56
N PHE A 215 -12.74 5.52 24.86
CA PHE A 215 -14.18 5.41 24.79
C PHE A 215 -14.63 4.12 25.42
N VAL A 216 -15.82 4.14 26.02
CA VAL A 216 -16.46 2.97 26.59
C VAL A 216 -17.73 2.70 25.81
N GLN A 217 -17.77 1.56 25.11
CA GLN A 217 -18.92 1.12 24.34
C GLN A 217 -19.68 0.04 25.10
N LYS A 218 -21.01 0.18 25.20
CA LYS A 218 -21.89 -0.85 25.74
C LYS A 218 -22.44 -1.66 24.57
N THR A 219 -21.90 -2.85 24.33
CA THR A 219 -22.41 -3.79 23.33
C THR A 219 -23.44 -4.72 23.98
N VAL A 220 -24.65 -4.77 23.41
CA VAL A 220 -25.70 -5.74 23.79
C VAL A 220 -25.56 -6.92 22.84
N GLY A 221 -25.17 -8.09 23.35
CA GLY A 221 -25.06 -9.31 22.54
C GLY A 221 -26.43 -9.73 22.01
N ILE A 222 -26.52 -10.01 20.70
CA ILE A 222 -27.77 -10.38 20.02
C ILE A 222 -28.09 -11.89 20.17
N ASP A 223 -27.18 -12.71 20.71
CA ASP A 223 -27.30 -14.18 20.64
C ASP A 223 -27.71 -14.91 21.94
N THR A 224 -28.28 -14.22 22.93
CA THR A 224 -28.96 -14.90 24.04
C THR A 224 -30.10 -14.05 24.58
N GLU A 225 -31.34 -14.52 24.42
CA GLU A 225 -32.50 -14.18 25.27
C GLU A 225 -32.31 -14.67 26.73
N VAL A 226 -31.07 -14.61 27.25
CA VAL A 226 -30.73 -14.85 28.64
C VAL A 226 -30.16 -13.54 29.17
N GLU A 227 -30.81 -13.03 30.19
CA GLU A 227 -30.54 -11.79 30.92
C GLU A 227 -29.06 -11.37 30.97
N GLY A 228 -28.79 -10.09 30.64
CA GLY A 228 -27.99 -9.25 31.53
C GLY A 228 -26.49 -9.08 31.27
N ASN A 229 -25.86 -9.68 30.26
CA ASN A 229 -24.42 -9.44 30.00
C ASN A 229 -24.19 -8.37 28.93
N SER A 230 -24.35 -7.09 29.30
CA SER A 230 -23.76 -5.98 28.54
C SER A 230 -22.23 -6.04 28.70
N THR A 231 -21.50 -6.31 27.62
CA THR A 231 -20.03 -6.23 27.64
C THR A 231 -19.61 -4.78 27.49
N ILE A 232 -18.82 -4.30 28.43
CA ILE A 232 -18.22 -2.97 28.39
C ILE A 232 -16.88 -3.10 27.66
N GLU A 233 -16.82 -2.62 26.41
CA GLU A 233 -15.59 -2.67 25.60
C GLU A 233 -14.93 -1.29 25.57
N LYS A 234 -13.63 -1.24 25.85
CA LYS A 234 -12.84 -0.01 25.77
C LYS A 234 -12.24 0.14 24.37
N VAL A 235 -12.47 1.30 23.75
CA VAL A 235 -11.92 1.65 22.43
C VAL A 235 -10.91 2.78 22.57
N ILE A 236 -9.65 2.49 22.27
CA ILE A 236 -8.56 3.44 22.40
C ILE A 236 -8.23 4.03 21.03
N TYR A 237 -8.25 5.36 20.96
CA TYR A 237 -7.89 6.16 19.81
C TYR A 237 -6.51 6.78 20.04
N ARG A 238 -5.61 6.61 19.07
CA ARG A 238 -4.27 7.22 19.04
C ARG A 238 -4.19 8.47 18.16
N MET A 239 -5.35 8.97 17.74
CA MET A 239 -5.50 10.19 16.95
C MET A 239 -6.74 10.93 17.45
N PRO A 240 -6.78 12.28 17.34
CA PRO A 240 -7.92 13.06 17.76
C PRO A 240 -9.23 12.53 17.18
N PRO A 241 -10.24 12.22 18.01
CA PRO A 241 -11.49 11.65 17.56
C PRO A 241 -12.39 12.73 16.95
N ILE A 242 -12.61 12.65 15.64
CA ILE A 242 -13.71 13.33 14.95
C ILE A 242 -15.01 12.56 15.20
N PHE A 243 -14.93 11.22 15.13
CA PHE A 243 -16.05 10.29 15.31
C PHE A 243 -15.89 9.45 16.58
N ALA A 244 -16.84 9.57 17.51
CA ALA A 244 -17.00 8.64 18.62
C ALA A 244 -17.54 7.29 18.12
N PRO A 245 -17.16 6.15 18.71
CA PRO A 245 -17.85 4.88 18.46
C PRO A 245 -19.36 5.00 18.69
N TYR A 246 -20.15 4.25 17.92
CA TYR A 246 -21.60 4.28 18.05
C TYR A 246 -22.04 3.80 19.44
N ASN A 247 -22.95 4.53 20.10
CA ASN A 247 -23.44 4.21 21.45
C ASN A 247 -22.30 4.06 22.49
N SER A 248 -21.39 5.04 22.52
CA SER A 248 -20.25 5.06 23.45
C SER A 248 -20.20 6.32 24.31
N GLU A 249 -19.60 6.19 25.49
CA GLU A 249 -19.33 7.28 26.41
C GLU A 249 -17.82 7.61 26.40
N VAL A 250 -17.47 8.89 26.55
CA VAL A 250 -16.07 9.33 26.62
C VAL A 250 -15.56 9.10 28.04
N GLU A 251 -14.58 8.20 28.20
CA GLU A 251 -13.90 7.98 29.48
C GLU A 251 -12.78 9.01 29.67
N SER A 252 -11.95 9.19 28.65
CA SER A 252 -10.91 10.22 28.63
C SER A 252 -10.66 10.72 27.20
N MET A 253 -10.35 12.01 27.05
CA MET A 253 -9.96 12.58 25.76
C MET A 253 -9.05 13.78 25.97
N GLU A 254 -7.84 13.72 25.41
CA GLU A 254 -6.95 14.88 25.37
C GLU A 254 -7.53 15.97 24.44
N PRO A 255 -7.60 17.23 24.90
CA PRO A 255 -8.06 18.33 24.06
C PRO A 255 -7.19 18.51 22.82
N PHE A 256 -7.81 18.68 21.65
CA PHE A 256 -7.08 18.92 20.41
C PHE A 256 -7.74 20.04 19.61
N LEU A 257 -6.98 21.11 19.29
CA LEU A 257 -7.48 22.28 18.56
C LEU A 257 -8.79 22.86 19.13
N GLY A 258 -8.94 22.86 20.46
CA GLY A 258 -10.16 23.32 21.14
C GLY A 258 -11.30 22.30 21.20
N MET A 259 -11.18 21.14 20.54
CA MET A 259 -12.12 20.03 20.70
C MET A 259 -11.91 19.37 22.06
N LYS A 260 -12.94 19.40 22.90
CA LYS A 260 -12.99 18.71 24.21
C LYS A 260 -13.88 17.46 24.21
N LYS A 261 -14.61 17.26 23.11
CA LYS A 261 -15.45 16.10 22.84
C LYS A 261 -15.42 15.81 21.34
N PRO A 262 -15.71 14.57 20.92
CA PRO A 262 -15.86 14.24 19.50
C PRO A 262 -16.96 15.09 18.85
N LEU A 263 -16.82 15.34 17.55
CA LEU A 263 -17.76 16.18 16.81
C LEU A 263 -19.01 15.41 16.40
N LEU A 264 -18.83 14.14 16.05
CA LEU A 264 -19.87 13.28 15.48
C LEU A 264 -19.81 11.89 16.12
N GLU A 265 -20.91 11.16 16.03
CA GLU A 265 -20.94 9.72 16.30
C GLU A 265 -20.79 8.93 15.00
N THR A 266 -20.25 7.73 15.10
CA THR A 266 -20.12 6.81 13.98
C THR A 266 -21.50 6.34 13.52
N PRO A 267 -21.79 6.26 12.21
CA PRO A 267 -23.07 5.78 11.73
C PRO A 267 -23.41 4.37 12.24
N SER A 268 -24.67 4.14 12.60
CA SER A 268 -25.15 2.89 13.23
C SER A 268 -24.98 1.64 12.35
N TRP A 269 -24.89 1.80 11.02
CA TRP A 269 -24.68 0.69 10.09
C TRP A 269 -23.22 0.21 10.03
N MET A 270 -22.27 0.98 10.56
CA MET A 270 -20.86 0.57 10.62
C MET A 270 -20.64 -0.32 11.84
N ASN A 271 -20.68 -1.63 11.61
CA ASN A 271 -20.53 -2.63 12.65
C ASN A 271 -19.07 -2.78 13.13
N GLY A 272 -18.91 -3.13 14.40
CA GLY A 272 -17.63 -3.45 15.03
C GLY A 272 -17.11 -2.36 15.97
N VAL A 273 -16.43 -2.80 17.03
CA VAL A 273 -15.90 -1.96 18.12
C VAL A 273 -14.98 -0.86 17.60
N ASN A 274 -14.21 -1.16 16.55
CA ASN A 274 -13.26 -0.24 15.94
C ASN A 274 -13.83 0.56 14.77
N ALA A 275 -15.13 0.46 14.45
CA ALA A 275 -15.75 1.14 13.32
C ALA A 275 -15.49 2.65 13.33
N GLY A 276 -15.67 3.28 14.49
CA GLY A 276 -15.42 4.71 14.64
C GLY A 276 -13.96 5.08 14.46
N ARG A 277 -13.04 4.24 14.93
CA ARG A 277 -11.60 4.46 14.78
C ARG A 277 -11.17 4.33 13.31
N LYS A 278 -11.74 3.37 12.58
CA LYS A 278 -11.53 3.18 11.13
C LYS A 278 -12.06 4.38 10.34
N LEU A 279 -13.28 4.84 10.62
CA LEU A 279 -13.85 6.03 9.98
C LEU A 279 -13.03 7.29 10.28
N ASN A 280 -12.66 7.48 11.55
CA ASN A 280 -11.80 8.59 11.99
C ASN A 280 -10.48 8.60 11.22
N THR A 281 -9.87 7.43 11.07
CA THR A 281 -8.62 7.24 10.32
C THR A 281 -8.78 7.64 8.85
N VAL A 282 -9.84 7.17 8.17
CA VAL A 282 -10.09 7.51 6.76
C VAL A 282 -10.30 9.02 6.58
N VAL A 283 -11.08 9.65 7.45
CA VAL A 283 -11.35 11.09 7.36
C VAL A 283 -10.08 11.91 7.61
N TRP A 284 -9.28 11.56 8.64
CA TRP A 284 -7.98 12.21 8.88
C TRP A 284 -7.03 12.06 7.69
N SER A 285 -6.99 10.87 7.09
CA SER A 285 -6.16 10.59 5.91
C SER A 285 -6.50 11.56 4.77
N ILE A 286 -7.79 11.71 4.46
CA ILE A 286 -8.26 12.57 3.38
C ILE A 286 -8.00 14.04 3.71
N VAL A 287 -8.36 14.50 4.91
CA VAL A 287 -8.21 15.90 5.31
C VAL A 287 -6.74 16.33 5.29
N VAL A 288 -5.87 15.59 5.98
CA VAL A 288 -4.43 15.92 6.02
C VAL A 288 -3.80 15.76 4.65
N GLY A 289 -4.18 14.72 3.90
CA GLY A 289 -3.73 14.52 2.54
C GLY A 289 -4.04 15.67 1.59
N LEU A 290 -5.27 16.20 1.64
CA LEU A 290 -5.68 17.34 0.83
C LEU A 290 -4.99 18.64 1.27
N ILE A 291 -4.80 18.85 2.58
CA ILE A 291 -4.02 19.98 3.10
C ILE A 291 -2.57 19.89 2.62
N LEU A 292 -1.94 18.72 2.77
CA LEU A 292 -0.56 18.48 2.33
C LEU A 292 -0.41 18.71 0.82
N TYR A 293 -1.33 18.17 0.01
CA TYR A 293 -1.37 18.44 -1.43
C TYR A 293 -1.52 19.93 -1.72
N GLY A 294 -2.39 20.64 -1.01
CA GLY A 294 -2.56 22.09 -1.11
C GLY A 294 -1.26 22.85 -0.82
N ILE A 295 -0.58 22.52 0.29
CA ILE A 295 0.72 23.12 0.67
C ILE A 295 1.77 22.86 -0.41
N ILE A 296 1.90 21.60 -0.86
CA ILE A 296 2.85 21.24 -1.91
C ILE A 296 2.55 22.03 -3.19
N ARG A 297 1.26 22.16 -3.56
CA ARG A 297 0.84 22.94 -4.73
C ARG A 297 1.10 24.43 -4.58
N LEU A 298 1.01 24.99 -3.38
CA LEU A 298 1.36 26.39 -3.09
C LEU A 298 2.87 26.64 -3.23
N ILE A 299 3.71 25.70 -2.78
CA ILE A 299 5.17 25.77 -2.90
C ILE A 299 5.60 25.61 -4.36
N VAL A 300 5.07 24.59 -5.03
CA VAL A 300 5.46 24.22 -6.41
C VAL A 300 4.84 25.17 -7.44
N ARG A 301 3.71 25.83 -7.12
CA ARG A 301 2.96 26.79 -7.95
C ARG A 301 2.48 26.26 -9.30
N ARG A 302 2.46 24.94 -9.48
CA ARG A 302 1.95 24.23 -10.66
C ARG A 302 1.41 22.85 -10.25
N PRO A 303 0.59 22.19 -11.09
CA PRO A 303 0.16 20.81 -10.86
C PRO A 303 1.35 19.88 -10.65
N LEU A 304 1.20 18.87 -9.79
CA LEU A 304 2.31 17.99 -9.40
C LEU A 304 2.82 17.17 -10.58
N GLY A 305 1.92 16.67 -11.44
CA GLY A 305 2.28 15.92 -12.63
C GLY A 305 3.15 16.75 -13.58
N GLN A 306 2.83 18.05 -13.72
CA GLN A 306 3.65 18.98 -14.50
C GLN A 306 5.02 19.24 -13.87
N ALA A 307 5.11 19.23 -12.53
CA ALA A 307 6.38 19.38 -11.82
C ALA A 307 7.27 18.13 -11.92
N LEU A 308 6.67 16.94 -12.00
CA LEU A 308 7.35 15.66 -12.13
C LEU A 308 7.71 15.32 -13.59
N GLN A 309 6.97 15.83 -14.57
CA GLN A 309 7.20 15.57 -16.00
C GLN A 309 8.66 15.78 -16.45
N PRO A 310 9.41 16.81 -16.03
CA PRO A 310 10.81 16.98 -16.41
C PRO A 310 11.73 15.81 -16.00
N MET A 311 11.37 15.05 -14.95
CA MET A 311 12.11 13.86 -14.54
C MET A 311 11.94 12.71 -15.54
N MET A 312 10.88 12.76 -16.35
CA MET A 312 10.59 11.78 -17.42
C MET A 312 11.28 12.13 -18.74
N ASN A 313 11.99 13.26 -18.82
CA ASN A 313 12.71 13.65 -20.04
C ASN A 313 13.87 12.70 -20.33
N GLY A 314 13.91 12.16 -21.55
CA GLY A 314 14.92 11.18 -21.97
C GLY A 314 14.57 9.73 -21.63
N ILE A 315 13.35 9.47 -21.15
CA ILE A 315 12.78 8.13 -21.07
C ILE A 315 11.98 7.87 -22.34
N ASP A 316 12.21 6.70 -22.94
CA ASP A 316 11.39 6.19 -24.02
C ASP A 316 10.02 5.77 -23.48
N ALA A 317 8.95 6.27 -24.08
CA ALA A 317 7.61 5.92 -23.68
C ALA A 317 7.29 4.47 -24.04
N ASP A 318 7.86 3.93 -25.12
CA ASP A 318 7.62 2.57 -25.56
C ASP A 318 8.24 1.57 -24.58
N ASP A 319 9.44 1.87 -24.05
CA ASP A 319 10.04 1.11 -22.94
C ASP A 319 9.10 1.03 -21.73
N LEU A 320 8.49 2.16 -21.33
CA LEU A 320 7.61 2.20 -20.16
C LEU A 320 6.33 1.40 -20.35
N ASP A 321 5.72 1.48 -21.54
CA ASP A 321 4.53 0.69 -21.89
C ASP A 321 4.87 -0.81 -21.94
N GLU A 322 6.02 -1.17 -22.49
CA GLU A 322 6.48 -2.56 -22.53
C GLU A 322 6.76 -3.11 -21.13
N ILE A 323 7.49 -2.36 -20.30
CA ILE A 323 7.79 -2.74 -18.91
C ILE A 323 6.50 -2.92 -18.12
N SER A 324 5.54 -2.00 -18.27
CA SER A 324 4.24 -2.08 -17.61
C SER A 324 3.52 -3.37 -17.99
N TYR A 325 3.43 -3.65 -19.30
CA TYR A 325 2.80 -4.86 -19.82
C TYR A 325 3.50 -6.14 -19.32
N ARG A 326 4.83 -6.25 -19.44
CA ARG A 326 5.55 -7.46 -19.06
C ARG A 326 5.49 -7.71 -17.55
N ALA A 327 5.56 -6.67 -16.72
CA ALA A 327 5.39 -6.81 -15.28
C ALA A 327 4.00 -7.39 -14.96
N ILE A 328 2.92 -6.85 -15.56
CA ILE A 328 1.56 -7.37 -15.39
C ILE A 328 1.44 -8.80 -15.92
N ALA A 329 2.03 -9.10 -17.07
CA ALA A 329 2.00 -10.44 -17.68
C ALA A 329 2.71 -11.50 -16.83
N ILE A 330 3.77 -11.13 -16.10
CA ILE A 330 4.44 -12.01 -15.12
C ILE A 330 3.59 -12.13 -13.86
N GLY A 331 3.06 -11.02 -13.34
CA GLY A 331 2.28 -11.00 -12.11
C GLY A 331 0.96 -11.77 -12.21
N PHE A 332 0.30 -11.74 -13.36
CA PHE A 332 -1.02 -12.35 -13.55
C PHE A 332 -1.10 -13.86 -13.28
N PRO A 333 -0.25 -14.73 -13.85
CA PRO A 333 -0.27 -16.16 -13.52
C PRO A 333 0.11 -16.43 -12.06
N ILE A 334 1.04 -15.65 -11.50
CA ILE A 334 1.44 -15.76 -10.08
C ILE A 334 0.26 -15.43 -9.17
N PHE A 335 -0.43 -14.31 -9.44
CA PHE A 335 -1.64 -13.89 -8.72
C PHE A 335 -2.77 -14.90 -8.89
N THR A 336 -2.96 -15.46 -10.09
CA THR A 336 -3.98 -16.49 -10.35
C THR A 336 -3.76 -17.73 -9.48
N LEU A 337 -2.51 -18.21 -9.41
CA LEU A 337 -2.14 -19.35 -8.58
C LEU A 337 -2.31 -19.01 -7.09
N GLY A 338 -1.74 -17.90 -6.65
CA GLY A 338 -1.80 -17.45 -5.26
C GLY A 338 -3.21 -17.11 -4.83
N ALA A 339 -3.76 -16.00 -5.34
CA ALA A 339 -4.98 -15.36 -4.86
C ALA A 339 -6.29 -16.07 -5.22
N LEU A 340 -6.30 -16.97 -6.23
CA LEU A 340 -7.49 -17.76 -6.55
C LEU A 340 -7.30 -19.24 -6.28
N ILE A 341 -6.36 -19.92 -6.97
CA ILE A 341 -6.29 -21.39 -6.92
C ILE A 341 -5.92 -21.90 -5.53
N PHE A 342 -4.79 -21.44 -4.98
CA PHE A 342 -4.34 -21.84 -3.65
C PHE A 342 -5.21 -21.23 -2.54
N ALA A 343 -5.84 -20.08 -2.79
CA ALA A 343 -6.84 -19.50 -1.91
C ALA A 343 -8.04 -20.43 -1.73
N MET A 344 -8.62 -20.93 -2.83
CA MET A 344 -9.77 -21.85 -2.80
C MET A 344 -9.42 -23.18 -2.11
N ILE A 345 -8.20 -23.71 -2.34
CA ILE A 345 -7.73 -24.92 -1.65
C ILE A 345 -7.62 -24.68 -0.16
N TRP A 346 -7.04 -23.55 0.25
CA TRP A 346 -6.98 -23.17 1.66
C TRP A 346 -8.37 -22.99 2.27
N ALA A 347 -9.28 -22.29 1.58
CA ALA A 347 -10.66 -22.05 2.05
C ALA A 347 -11.42 -23.37 2.26
N GLN A 348 -11.22 -24.35 1.37
CA GLN A 348 -11.82 -25.68 1.53
C GLN A 348 -11.33 -26.38 2.79
N ILE A 349 -10.06 -26.21 3.16
CA ILE A 349 -9.49 -26.82 4.36
C ILE A 349 -9.92 -26.07 5.63
N ALA A 350 -9.97 -24.73 5.58
CA ALA A 350 -10.26 -23.89 6.73
C ALA A 350 -11.77 -23.81 7.04
N TRP A 351 -12.61 -23.77 6.01
CA TRP A 351 -14.04 -23.46 6.11
C TRP A 351 -14.95 -24.48 5.41
N SER A 352 -14.40 -25.60 4.95
CA SER A 352 -15.15 -26.66 4.25
C SER A 352 -15.88 -26.19 2.99
N ARG A 353 -15.44 -25.09 2.38
CA ARG A 353 -15.95 -24.53 1.12
C ARG A 353 -14.84 -23.86 0.32
N PHE A 354 -14.88 -23.97 -1.01
CA PHE A 354 -13.91 -23.32 -1.89
C PHE A 354 -14.10 -21.80 -2.00
N TRP A 355 -15.31 -21.29 -1.75
CA TRP A 355 -15.65 -19.88 -1.89
C TRP A 355 -16.74 -19.50 -0.90
N GLY A 356 -16.60 -18.35 -0.26
CA GLY A 356 -17.51 -17.81 0.76
C GLY A 356 -18.16 -16.48 0.40
N TRP A 357 -17.85 -15.88 -0.76
CA TRP A 357 -18.29 -14.53 -1.14
C TRP A 357 -17.87 -13.45 -0.14
N ASP A 358 -16.78 -13.70 0.58
CA ASP A 358 -16.20 -12.71 1.48
C ASP A 358 -15.70 -11.49 0.68
N PRO A 359 -15.79 -10.26 1.21
CA PRO A 359 -15.28 -9.08 0.52
C PRO A 359 -13.87 -9.25 -0.06
N LYS A 360 -12.92 -9.88 0.64
CA LYS A 360 -11.57 -10.08 0.09
C LYS A 360 -11.52 -11.06 -1.07
N GLU A 361 -12.30 -12.14 -0.99
CA GLU A 361 -12.44 -13.10 -2.10
C GLU A 361 -13.02 -12.40 -3.34
N VAL A 362 -14.12 -11.68 -3.17
CA VAL A 362 -14.78 -10.95 -4.25
C VAL A 362 -13.85 -9.95 -4.91
N TRP A 363 -13.10 -9.18 -4.11
CA TRP A 363 -12.17 -8.19 -4.63
C TRP A 363 -10.90 -8.81 -5.26
N ALA A 364 -10.45 -9.97 -4.79
CA ALA A 364 -9.43 -10.75 -5.48
C ALA A 364 -9.92 -11.23 -6.86
N LEU A 365 -11.18 -11.67 -6.97
CA LEU A 365 -11.78 -12.03 -8.25
C LEU A 365 -11.94 -10.82 -9.18
N ILE A 366 -12.38 -9.66 -8.66
CA ILE A 366 -12.46 -8.41 -9.44
C ILE A 366 -11.08 -8.01 -9.96
N THR A 367 -10.04 -8.09 -9.12
CA THR A 367 -8.65 -7.83 -9.51
C THR A 367 -8.21 -8.77 -10.64
N TRP A 368 -8.49 -10.07 -10.50
CA TRP A 368 -8.17 -11.07 -11.50
C TRP A 368 -8.89 -10.80 -12.84
N LEU A 369 -10.20 -10.53 -12.81
CA LEU A 369 -10.99 -10.19 -14.00
C LEU A 369 -10.49 -8.91 -14.66
N TYR A 370 -10.15 -7.90 -13.87
CA TYR A 370 -9.63 -6.63 -14.37
C TYR A 370 -8.33 -6.83 -15.15
N TYR A 371 -7.35 -7.53 -14.57
CA TYR A 371 -6.08 -7.80 -15.24
C TYR A 371 -6.22 -8.81 -16.39
N SER A 372 -7.21 -9.72 -16.34
CA SER A 372 -7.57 -10.55 -17.48
C SER A 372 -8.05 -9.71 -18.66
N VAL A 373 -8.94 -8.73 -18.42
CA VAL A 373 -9.40 -7.79 -19.45
C VAL A 373 -8.25 -6.93 -19.96
N TYR A 374 -7.37 -6.45 -19.08
CA TYR A 374 -6.16 -5.72 -19.47
C TYR A 374 -5.31 -6.52 -20.47
N LEU A 375 -4.94 -7.75 -20.11
CA LEU A 375 -4.11 -8.62 -20.97
C LEU A 375 -4.85 -9.00 -22.25
N HIS A 376 -6.15 -9.28 -22.16
CA HIS A 376 -6.97 -9.58 -23.32
C HIS A 376 -6.99 -8.41 -24.31
N LEU A 377 -7.28 -7.18 -23.86
CA LEU A 377 -7.27 -5.99 -24.72
C LEU A 377 -5.90 -5.70 -25.33
N ARG A 378 -4.83 -6.02 -24.59
CA ARG A 378 -3.45 -5.88 -25.06
C ARG A 378 -3.14 -6.86 -26.19
N LEU A 379 -3.53 -8.13 -26.04
CA LEU A 379 -3.26 -9.19 -27.00
C LEU A 379 -4.22 -9.18 -28.20
N SER A 380 -5.51 -8.92 -27.99
CA SER A 380 -6.54 -9.03 -29.03
C SER A 380 -6.77 -7.73 -29.80
N LYS A 381 -6.75 -6.58 -29.12
CA LYS A 381 -7.02 -5.26 -29.73
C LYS A 381 -5.77 -4.40 -29.90
N GLY A 382 -4.58 -4.91 -29.55
CA GLY A 382 -3.33 -4.18 -29.65
C GLY A 382 -3.31 -2.88 -28.84
N TRP A 383 -4.00 -2.82 -27.70
CA TRP A 383 -4.06 -1.60 -26.89
C TRP A 383 -2.69 -1.24 -26.32
N GLN A 384 -2.07 -0.20 -26.89
CA GLN A 384 -0.75 0.29 -26.51
C GLN A 384 -0.78 1.74 -26.01
N GLY A 385 0.30 2.12 -25.32
CA GLY A 385 0.52 3.47 -24.84
C GLY A 385 -0.52 3.95 -23.82
N GLN A 386 -1.10 5.13 -24.03
CA GLN A 386 -1.96 5.80 -23.03
C GLN A 386 -3.13 4.93 -22.55
N LYS A 387 -3.76 4.16 -23.46
CA LYS A 387 -4.91 3.30 -23.10
C LYS A 387 -4.50 2.22 -22.09
N SER A 388 -3.38 1.54 -22.37
CA SER A 388 -2.78 0.54 -21.49
C SER A 388 -2.36 1.15 -20.16
N ALA A 389 -1.68 2.29 -20.21
CA ALA A 389 -1.18 2.97 -19.02
C ALA A 389 -2.32 3.39 -18.05
N TRP A 390 -3.45 3.88 -18.56
CA TRP A 390 -4.63 4.19 -17.74
C TRP A 390 -5.21 2.94 -17.07
N LEU A 391 -5.26 1.81 -17.79
CA LEU A 391 -5.72 0.55 -17.21
C LEU A 391 -4.75 0.03 -16.14
N ALA A 392 -3.44 0.16 -16.34
CA ALA A 392 -2.46 -0.24 -15.32
C ALA A 392 -2.62 0.58 -14.02
N VAL A 393 -2.88 1.89 -14.15
CA VAL A 393 -3.15 2.76 -13.00
C VAL A 393 -4.44 2.39 -12.28
N LEU A 394 -5.53 2.26 -13.02
CA LEU A 394 -6.82 1.91 -12.42
C LEU A 394 -6.80 0.49 -11.83
N GLY A 395 -6.13 -0.46 -12.46
CA GLY A 395 -5.97 -1.83 -11.94
C GLY A 395 -5.26 -1.87 -10.60
N PHE A 396 -4.21 -1.05 -10.42
CA PHE A 396 -3.54 -1.00 -9.13
C PHE A 396 -4.37 -0.29 -8.05
N LEU A 397 -5.22 0.66 -8.42
CA LEU A 397 -6.21 1.21 -7.48
C LEU A 397 -7.21 0.13 -7.01
N VAL A 398 -7.59 -0.81 -7.89
CA VAL A 398 -8.42 -1.98 -7.53
C VAL A 398 -7.68 -2.91 -6.56
N VAL A 399 -6.38 -3.17 -6.80
CA VAL A 399 -5.54 -3.93 -5.85
C VAL A 399 -5.49 -3.23 -4.49
N MET A 400 -5.20 -1.93 -4.47
CA MET A 400 -5.13 -1.15 -3.24
C MET A 400 -6.47 -1.11 -2.49
N PHE A 401 -7.61 -1.10 -3.21
CA PHE A 401 -8.91 -1.22 -2.57
C PHE A 401 -9.08 -2.58 -1.89
N THR A 402 -8.64 -3.67 -2.52
CA THR A 402 -8.65 -5.01 -1.92
C THR A 402 -7.83 -5.06 -0.63
N LEU A 403 -6.62 -4.48 -0.66
CA LEU A 403 -5.67 -4.54 0.46
C LEU A 403 -5.98 -3.58 1.61
N VAL A 404 -6.48 -2.38 1.30
CA VAL A 404 -6.69 -1.30 2.28
C VAL A 404 -8.17 -1.00 2.44
N GLY A 405 -8.88 -0.78 1.33
CA GLY A 405 -10.29 -0.40 1.32
C GLY A 405 -11.21 -1.43 2.00
N VAL A 406 -11.04 -2.72 1.67
CA VAL A 406 -11.85 -3.80 2.27
C VAL A 406 -11.64 -3.83 3.79
N ASN A 407 -10.40 -3.78 4.27
CA ASN A 407 -10.11 -3.83 5.72
C ASN A 407 -10.63 -2.60 6.50
N LEU A 408 -10.72 -1.44 5.85
CA LEU A 408 -11.18 -0.20 6.47
C LEU A 408 -12.70 -0.03 6.43
N ILE A 409 -13.37 -0.52 5.37
CA ILE A 409 -14.77 -0.18 5.07
C ILE A 409 -15.71 -1.38 5.22
N ILE A 410 -15.24 -2.61 4.99
CA ILE A 410 -16.10 -3.79 4.88
C ILE A 410 -15.62 -4.90 5.82
N ALA A 411 -16.41 -5.21 6.85
CA ALA A 411 -16.14 -6.34 7.73
C ALA A 411 -16.30 -7.68 6.97
N GLY A 412 -15.37 -8.62 7.18
CA GLY A 412 -15.37 -9.94 6.56
C GLY A 412 -14.61 -10.98 7.39
N LEU A 413 -14.81 -12.26 7.07
CA LEU A 413 -14.19 -13.43 7.71
C LEU A 413 -12.66 -13.44 7.56
N HIS A 414 -12.13 -12.67 6.60
CA HIS A 414 -10.69 -12.48 6.40
C HIS A 414 -10.13 -11.24 7.13
N SER A 415 -10.87 -10.55 8.01
CA SER A 415 -10.27 -9.47 8.79
C SER A 415 -9.05 -10.04 9.54
N TYR A 416 -7.86 -9.47 9.30
CA TYR A 416 -6.66 -9.99 9.96
C TYR A 416 -6.83 -9.86 11.47
N ALA A 417 -6.41 -10.88 12.22
CA ALA A 417 -6.26 -10.75 13.66
C ALA A 417 -5.35 -9.55 13.96
N GLY A 418 -5.85 -8.55 14.69
CA GLY A 418 -5.10 -7.33 15.00
C GLY A 418 -5.07 -6.25 13.91
N ALA A 419 -5.96 -6.29 12.90
CA ALA A 419 -6.36 -5.08 12.18
C ALA A 419 -7.27 -4.13 13.02
N ASP A 420 -7.40 -4.50 14.30
CA ASP A 420 -8.23 -4.00 15.38
C ASP A 420 -7.36 -3.57 16.57
#